data_AF-A0ABD5DFM9-F1
#
_entry.id   AF-A0ABD5DFM9-F1
#
_cell.length_a   1.000
_cell.length_b   1.000
_cell.length_c   1.000
_cell.angle_alpha   90.00
_cell.angle_beta   90.00
_cell.angle_gamma   90.00
#
_symmetry.space_group_name_H-M   'P 1'
#
loop_
_entity.id
_entity.type
_entity.pdbx_description
1 polymer ?
#
loop_
_entity_poly.entity_id
_entity_poly.type
_entity_poly.pdbx_seq_one_letter_code
_entity_poly.pdbx_strand_id
1 'polypeptide(L)' 'MKKLEDVGVLVARILMPILFITAGWGKITGYAGTQQYMEAMGVPGALLPLTILLEFGGGLAILFGFLTRTTALFTAG' A
#
# COMPACT_ATOMS: atom_id res chain seq x y z
N MET A 1 -10.69 15.83 25.91
CA MET A 1 -10.78 15.96 24.44
C MET A 1 -9.51 15.48 23.75
N LYS A 2 -8.31 15.92 24.16
CA LYS A 2 -7.00 15.49 23.59
C LYS A 2 -6.79 13.96 23.47
N LYS A 3 -7.12 13.18 24.51
CA LYS A 3 -6.99 11.71 24.50
C LYS A 3 -7.84 11.00 23.45
N LEU A 4 -9.01 11.54 23.10
CA LEU A 4 -9.89 10.94 22.08
C LEU A 4 -9.35 11.23 20.67
N GLU A 5 -8.74 12.39 20.49
CA GLU A 5 -8.07 12.79 19.25
C GLU A 5 -6.84 11.90 19.00
N ASP A 6 -6.01 11.68 20.03
CA ASP A 6 -4.83 10.80 19.94
C ASP A 6 -5.22 9.35 19.57
N VAL A 7 -6.31 8.84 20.16
CA VAL A 7 -6.85 7.50 19.82
C VAL A 7 -7.42 7.47 18.41
N GLY A 8 -8.14 8.52 17.98
CA GLY A 8 -8.66 8.63 16.61
C GLY A 8 -7.55 8.62 15.57
N VAL A 9 -6.46 9.36 15.82
CA VAL A 9 -5.27 9.38 14.95
C VAL A 9 -4.57 8.02 14.93
N LEU A 10 -4.46 7.34 16.09
CA LEU A 10 -3.87 5.99 16.16
C LEU A 10 -4.69 4.98 15.35
N VAL A 11 -6.01 5.02 15.46
CA VAL A 11 -6.92 4.15 14.69
C VAL A 11 -6.78 4.43 13.20
N ALA A 12 -6.80 5.70 12.78
CA ALA A 12 -6.60 6.07 11.38
C ALA A 12 -5.25 5.56 10.84
N ARG A 13 -4.19 5.63 11.65
CA ARG A 13 -2.85 5.15 11.27
C ARG A 13 -2.78 3.64 11.03
N ILE A 14 -3.63 2.86 11.68
CA ILE A 14 -3.71 1.41 11.50
C ILE A 14 -4.64 1.07 10.33
N LEU A 15 -5.81 1.71 10.25
CA LEU A 15 -6.83 1.39 9.26
C LEU A 15 -6.47 1.87 7.85
N MET A 16 -5.81 3.02 7.70
CA MET A 16 -5.43 3.57 6.39
C MET A 16 -4.50 2.65 5.58
N PRO A 17 -3.38 2.13 6.13
CA PRO A 17 -2.48 1.26 5.38
C PRO A 17 -3.04 -0.15 5.09
N ILE A 18 -4.07 -0.61 5.80
CA ILE A 18 -4.65 -1.95 5.61
C ILE A 18 -5.11 -2.17 4.16
N LEU A 19 -5.66 -1.16 3.49
CA LEU A 19 -6.10 -1.26 2.10
C LEU A 19 -4.91 -1.53 1.16
N PHE A 20 -3.78 -0.85 1.37
CA PHE A 20 -2.57 -1.05 0.57
C PHE A 20 -1.90 -2.40 0.84
N ILE A 21 -1.89 -2.84 2.11
CA ILE A 21 -1.34 -4.14 2.49
C ILE A 21 -2.16 -5.26 1.85
N THR A 22 -3.48 -5.20 1.95
CA THR A 22 -4.36 -6.23 1.35
C THR A 22 -4.30 -6.22 -0.18
N ALA A 23 -4.28 -5.04 -0.82
CA ALA A 23 -4.11 -4.92 -2.26
C ALA A 23 -2.76 -5.49 -2.74
N GLY A 24 -1.66 -5.10 -2.10
CA GLY A 24 -0.32 -5.58 -2.43
C GLY A 24 -0.15 -7.08 -2.19
N TRP A 25 -0.76 -7.61 -1.12
CA TRP A 25 -0.81 -9.06 -0.87
C TRP A 25 -1.56 -9.80 -1.98
N GLY A 26 -2.70 -9.25 -2.43
CA GLY A 26 -3.46 -9.77 -3.56
C GLY A 26 -2.62 -9.86 -4.84
N LYS A 27 -1.77 -8.85 -5.09
CA LYS A 27 -0.83 -8.85 -6.23
C LYS A 27 0.27 -9.91 -6.10
N ILE A 28 0.69 -10.27 -4.88
CA ILE A 28 1.64 -11.37 -4.64
C ILE A 28 0.98 -12.72 -4.93
N THR A 29 -0.23 -12.96 -4.41
CA THR A 29 -0.94 -14.23 -4.59
C THR A 29 -1.48 -14.42 -6.00
N GLY A 30 -1.85 -13.32 -6.66
CA GLY A 30 -2.43 -13.26 -8.01
C GLY A 30 -1.46 -12.71 -9.05
N TYR A 31 -0.15 -12.99 -8.90
CA TYR A 31 0.90 -12.36 -9.69
C TYR A 31 0.67 -12.46 -11.20
N ALA A 32 0.45 -13.67 -11.73
CA ALA A 32 0.25 -13.89 -13.16
C ALA A 32 -0.99 -13.16 -13.71
N GLY A 33 -2.11 -13.20 -12.97
CA GLY A 33 -3.34 -12.50 -13.37
C GLY A 33 -3.18 -10.98 -13.33
N THR A 34 -2.46 -10.45 -12.35
CA THR A 34 -2.17 -9.02 -12.24
C THR A 34 -1.23 -8.57 -13.36
N GLN A 35 -0.21 -9.39 -13.69
CA GLN A 35 0.70 -9.10 -14.78
C GLN A 35 -0.03 -9.05 -16.12
N GLN A 36 -0.90 -10.03 -16.41
CA GLN A 36 -1.73 -10.04 -17.61
C GLN A 36 -2.68 -8.84 -17.68
N TYR A 37 -3.27 -8.45 -16.54
CA TYR A 37 -4.12 -7.26 -16.45
C TYR A 37 -3.35 -5.98 -16.74
N MET A 38 -2.14 -5.83 -16.18
CA MET A 38 -1.26 -4.68 -16.46
C MET A 38 -0.90 -4.60 -17.94
N GLU A 39 -0.50 -5.73 -18.53
CA GLU A 39 -0.16 -5.80 -19.95
C GLU A 39 -1.37 -5.47 -20.84
N ALA A 40 -2.57 -5.94 -20.48
CA ALA A 40 -3.82 -5.60 -21.17
C ALA A 40 -4.18 -4.11 -21.08
N MET A 41 -3.76 -3.44 -20.00
CA MET A 41 -3.91 -1.99 -19.79
C MET A 41 -2.75 -1.17 -20.37
N GLY A 42 -1.84 -1.80 -21.10
CA GLY A 42 -0.67 -1.13 -21.71
C GLY A 42 0.46 -0.80 -20.74
N VAL A 43 0.41 -1.33 -19.52
CA VAL A 43 1.46 -1.17 -18.50
C VAL A 43 2.40 -2.38 -18.55
N PRO A 44 3.73 -2.20 -18.67
CA PRO A 44 4.66 -3.31 -18.68
C PRO A 44 4.57 -4.16 -17.42
N GLY A 45 4.36 -5.48 -17.57
CA GLY A 45 4.32 -6.43 -16.46
C GLY A 45 5.60 -6.48 -15.61
N ALA A 46 6.74 -6.05 -16.17
CA ALA A 46 8.00 -5.89 -15.45
C ALA A 46 7.94 -4.87 -14.30
N LEU A 47 6.96 -3.97 -14.29
CA LEU A 47 6.75 -3.01 -13.20
C LEU A 47 6.00 -3.62 -12.00
N LEU A 48 5.40 -4.79 -12.15
CA LEU A 48 4.60 -5.44 -11.10
C LEU A 48 5.35 -5.60 -9.76
N PRO A 49 6.63 -6.02 -9.71
CA PRO A 49 7.39 -6.06 -8.47
C PRO A 49 7.53 -4.70 -7.80
N LEU A 50 7.70 -3.62 -8.59
CA LEU A 50 7.76 -2.26 -8.05
C LEU A 50 6.42 -1.82 -7.49
N THR A 51 5.31 -2.18 -8.15
CA THR A 51 3.96 -1.88 -7.66
C THR A 51 3.65 -2.62 -6.37
N ILE A 52 4.04 -3.90 -6.28
CA ILE A 52 3.94 -4.69 -5.04
C ILE A 52 4.77 -4.06 -3.92
N LEU A 53 6.00 -3.66 -4.20
CA LEU A 53 6.87 -3.02 -3.20
C LEU A 53 6.28 -1.69 -2.73
N LEU A 54 5.67 -0.92 -3.63
CA LEU A 54 5.01 0.34 -3.31
C LEU A 54 3.77 0.12 -2.42
N GLU A 55 2.88 -0.79 -2.80
CA GLU A 55 1.62 -1.00 -2.08
C GLU A 55 1.80 -1.83 -0.81
N PHE A 56 2.39 -3.01 -0.93
CA PHE A 56 2.59 -3.91 0.21
C PHE A 56 3.68 -3.39 1.13
N GLY A 57 4.86 -3.11 0.56
CA GLY A 57 5.99 -2.56 1.32
C GLY A 57 5.67 -1.18 1.88
N GLY A 58 5.00 -0.33 1.11
CA GLY A 58 4.58 0.99 1.58
C GLY A 58 3.49 0.94 2.65
N GLY A 59 2.47 0.09 2.49
CA GLY A 59 1.45 -0.13 3.51
C GLY A 59 2.07 -0.57 4.85
N LEU A 60 3.02 -1.51 4.82
CA LEU A 60 3.76 -1.94 6.01
C LEU A 60 4.63 -0.81 6.59
N ALA A 61 5.32 -0.05 5.75
CA ALA A 61 6.15 1.08 6.18
C ALA A 61 5.30 2.15 6.91
N ILE A 62 4.09 2.46 6.41
CA ILE A 62 3.16 3.38 7.08
C ILE A 62 2.69 2.81 8.42
N LEU A 63 2.33 1.52 8.45
CA LEU A 63 1.85 0.84 9.66
C LEU A 63 2.90 0.83 10.77
N PHE A 64 4.14 0.50 10.46
CA PHE A 64 5.26 0.46 11.43
C PHE A 64 5.90 1.83 11.69
N GLY A 65 5.45 2.88 11.01
CA GLY A 65 5.98 4.23 11.22
C GLY A 65 7.33 4.51 10.54
N PHE A 66 7.77 3.64 9.63
CA PHE A 66 9.03 3.76 8.91
C PHE A 66 8.84 4.56 7.62
N LEU A 67 9.61 5.64 7.42
CA LEU A 67 9.54 6.48 6.21
C LEU A 67 8.10 6.91 5.80
N THR A 68 7.20 7.06 6.77
CA THR A 68 5.76 7.32 6.53
C THR A 68 5.51 8.50 5.60
N ARG A 69 6.32 9.56 5.69
CA ARG A 69 6.15 10.77 4.87
C ARG A 69 6.45 10.53 3.39
N THR A 70 7.51 9.78 3.07
CA THR A 70 7.82 9.43 1.67
C THR A 70 6.83 8.40 1.14
N THR A 71 6.51 7.40 1.95
CA THR A 71 5.59 6.33 1.54
C THR A 71 4.17 6.82 1.34
N ALA A 72 3.68 7.73 2.19
CA ALA A 72 2.39 8.36 2.03
C ALA A 72 2.30 9.17 0.73
N LEU A 73 3.38 9.86 0.31
CA LEU A 73 3.37 10.60 -0.96
C LEU A 73 3.17 9.71 -2.18
N PHE A 74 3.74 8.50 -2.17
CA PHE A 74 3.59 7.57 -3.30
C PHE A 74 2.31 6.75 -3.26
N THR A 75 1.70 6.56 -2.08
CA THR A 75 0.47 5.77 -1.90
C THR A 75 -0.79 6.61 -1.84
N ALA A 76 -0.70 7.93 -1.62
CA ALA A 76 -1.87 8.82 -1.54
C ALA A 76 -2.46 9.22 -2.90
N GLY A 77 -1.86 8.76 -4.01
CA GLY A 77 -2.31 9.02 -5.38
C GLY A 77 -3.41 8.08 -5.84
#